data_AF-A0A359HJC8-F1
#
_entry.id   AF-A0A359HJC8-F1
#
_cell.length_a   1.000
_cell.length_b   1.000
_cell.length_c   1.000
_cell.angle_alpha   90.00
_cell.angle_beta   90.00
_cell.angle_gamma   90.00
#
_symmetry.space_group_name_H-M   'P 1'
#
loop_
_entity.id
_entity.type
_entity.pdbx_description
1 polymer ?
#
loop_
_entity_poly.entity_id
_entity_poly.type
_entity_poly.pdbx_seq_one_letter_code
_entity_poly.pdbx_strand_id
1 'polypeptide(L)'
;MANAITLSRFPLLFIYIALLYTKNPTVIFWCVPFVVFITLMDTFDGIIARKFGEVSLLGSALDIAVDRAFEIILWVVYSDLHLVPVIIPIIVITRGTLTDTVRAVGMSRGQAAFDQVKHPLSQFLVSSRFMRNLYGITKGFAFAFVTASLGFIVLDHPWAGWVHIMALVISWLAITMTILRGLPVIIEGLSLLKDPPLAKKDSTTP
;
A
#
# COMPACT_ATOMS: atom_id res chain seq x y z
N MET A 1 17.66 14.13 -2.35
CA MET A 1 17.85 12.95 -3.24
C MET A 1 16.76 11.89 -3.07
N ALA A 2 16.19 11.70 -1.88
CA ALA A 2 15.14 10.69 -1.63
C ALA A 2 13.92 10.79 -2.58
N ASN A 3 13.42 12.00 -2.87
CA ASN A 3 12.26 12.20 -3.76
C ASN A 3 12.47 11.64 -5.19
N ALA A 4 13.72 11.56 -5.67
CA ALA A 4 14.00 11.03 -7.01
C ALA A 4 13.87 9.51 -7.07
N ILE A 5 14.23 8.81 -5.99
CA ILE A 5 14.11 7.35 -5.94
C ILE A 5 12.65 6.96 -5.77
N THR A 6 11.92 7.63 -4.88
CA THR A 6 10.45 7.48 -4.75
C THR A 6 9.77 7.71 -6.12
N LEU A 7 10.13 8.77 -6.84
CA LEU A 7 9.54 9.07 -8.14
C LEU A 7 9.94 8.05 -9.22
N SER A 8 11.16 7.48 -9.14
CA SER A 8 11.64 6.47 -10.09
C SER A 8 10.83 5.16 -10.06
N ARG A 9 10.09 4.89 -8.98
CA ARG A 9 9.22 3.71 -8.86
C ARG A 9 8.07 3.72 -9.86
N PHE A 10 7.57 4.88 -10.28
CA PHE A 10 6.50 4.95 -11.26
C PHE A 10 6.93 4.45 -12.65
N PRO A 11 8.01 4.98 -13.26
CA PRO A 11 8.55 4.42 -14.49
C PRO A 11 8.81 2.91 -14.39
N LEU A 12 9.42 2.45 -13.29
CA LEU A 12 9.69 1.02 -13.08
C LEU A 12 8.40 0.19 -12.97
N LEU A 13 7.36 0.71 -12.30
CA LEU A 13 6.04 0.10 -12.24
C LEU A 13 5.41 -0.02 -13.63
N PHE A 14 5.46 1.03 -14.46
CA PHE A 14 4.91 0.97 -15.81
C PHE A 14 5.68 0.00 -16.71
N ILE A 15 7.01 -0.05 -16.59
CA ILE A 15 7.84 -1.06 -17.27
C ILE A 15 7.42 -2.46 -16.82
N TYR A 16 7.33 -2.68 -15.51
CA TYR A 16 6.90 -3.94 -14.93
C TYR A 16 5.54 -4.38 -15.48
N ILE A 17 4.54 -3.49 -15.49
CA ILE A 17 3.21 -3.75 -16.04
C ILE A 17 3.31 -4.14 -17.51
N ALA A 18 4.02 -3.36 -18.34
CA ALA A 18 4.18 -3.66 -19.76
C ALA A 18 4.78 -5.05 -19.99
N LEU A 19 5.75 -5.46 -19.16
CA LEU A 19 6.36 -6.79 -19.24
C LEU A 19 5.36 -7.92 -18.92
N LEU A 20 4.42 -7.73 -17.99
CA LEU A 20 3.39 -8.73 -17.66
C LEU A 20 2.48 -9.07 -18.86
N TYR A 21 2.21 -8.11 -19.74
CA TYR A 21 1.35 -8.30 -20.91
C TYR A 21 2.06 -8.91 -22.13
N THR A 22 3.38 -9.17 -22.05
CA THR A 22 4.16 -9.72 -23.18
C THR A 22 3.82 -11.18 -23.52
N LYS A 23 3.07 -11.88 -22.65
CA LYS A 23 2.75 -13.32 -22.77
C LYS A 23 3.98 -14.22 -22.97
N ASN A 24 5.17 -13.73 -22.62
CA ASN A 24 6.40 -14.50 -22.69
C ASN A 24 6.75 -15.03 -21.28
N PRO A 25 6.73 -16.36 -21.04
CA PRO A 25 6.98 -16.91 -19.71
C PRO A 25 8.31 -16.47 -19.11
N THR A 26 9.38 -16.46 -19.92
CA THR A 26 10.72 -16.09 -19.45
C THR A 26 10.76 -14.64 -18.96
N VAL A 27 10.13 -13.72 -19.70
CA VAL A 27 10.02 -12.31 -19.30
C VAL A 27 9.23 -12.18 -18.00
N ILE A 28 8.12 -12.90 -17.87
CA ILE A 28 7.26 -12.86 -16.68
C ILE A 28 7.99 -13.45 -15.46
N PHE A 29 8.79 -14.51 -15.61
CA PHE A 29 9.60 -15.03 -14.51
C PHE A 29 10.65 -14.03 -14.03
N TRP A 30 11.25 -13.25 -14.93
CA TRP A 30 12.13 -12.13 -14.55
C TRP A 30 11.39 -11.00 -13.85
N CYS A 31 10.07 -10.88 -14.04
CA CYS A 31 9.25 -9.91 -13.31
C CYS A 31 9.09 -10.26 -11.82
N VAL A 32 9.28 -11.53 -11.42
CA VAL A 32 9.21 -11.96 -10.01
C VAL A 32 10.28 -11.29 -9.14
N PRO A 33 11.60 -11.42 -9.43
CA PRO A 33 12.61 -10.67 -8.68
C PRO A 33 12.49 -9.15 -8.89
N PHE A 34 11.97 -8.71 -10.05
CA PHE A 34 11.80 -7.28 -10.33
C PHE A 34 10.74 -6.62 -9.44
N VAL A 35 9.58 -7.25 -9.21
CA VAL A 35 8.55 -6.69 -8.31
C VAL A 35 9.01 -6.67 -6.85
N VAL A 36 9.80 -7.68 -6.44
CA VAL A 36 10.45 -7.70 -5.12
C VAL A 36 11.43 -6.53 -5.00
N PHE A 37 12.25 -6.30 -6.03
CA PHE A 37 13.18 -5.18 -6.07
C PHE A 37 12.45 -3.83 -5.94
N ILE A 38 11.42 -3.57 -6.76
CA ILE A 38 10.66 -2.30 -6.70
C ILE A 38 9.98 -2.12 -5.33
N THR A 39 9.49 -3.20 -4.71
CA THR A 39 8.88 -3.16 -3.38
C THR A 39 9.93 -2.86 -2.29
N LEU A 40 11.15 -3.36 -2.42
CA LEU A 40 12.23 -3.10 -1.46
C LEU A 40 12.82 -1.70 -1.58
N MET A 41 12.81 -1.09 -2.78
CA MET A 41 13.29 0.29 -2.98
C MET A 41 12.63 1.27 -2.01
N ASP A 42 11.33 1.10 -1.74
CA ASP A 42 10.58 1.88 -0.74
C ASP A 42 11.23 1.90 0.64
N THR A 43 11.61 0.70 1.12
CA THR A 43 12.21 0.55 2.45
C THR A 43 13.60 1.18 2.48
N PHE A 44 14.35 1.08 1.39
CA PHE A 44 15.67 1.70 1.29
C PHE A 44 15.59 3.23 1.28
N ASP A 45 14.62 3.82 0.58
CA ASP A 45 14.42 5.28 0.54
C ASP A 45 14.12 5.85 1.91
N GLY A 46 13.23 5.20 2.65
CA GLY A 46 12.91 5.57 4.03
C GLY A 46 14.10 5.43 4.98
N ILE A 47 15.08 4.55 4.72
CA ILE A 47 16.31 4.42 5.52
C ILE A 47 17.30 5.53 5.14
N ILE A 48 17.50 5.77 3.85
CA ILE A 48 18.43 6.79 3.34
C ILE A 48 17.97 8.19 3.77
N ALA A 49 16.70 8.53 3.59
CA ALA A 49 16.15 9.84 4.00
C ALA A 49 16.36 10.12 5.50
N ARG A 50 16.21 9.10 6.36
CA ARG A 50 16.46 9.22 7.81
C ARG A 50 17.94 9.36 8.15
N LYS A 51 18.84 8.72 7.40
CA LYS A 51 20.29 8.83 7.60
C LYS A 51 20.84 10.19 7.19
N PHE A 52 20.29 10.81 6.14
CA PHE A 52 20.77 12.09 5.60
C PHE A 52 20.01 13.31 6.15
N GLY A 53 19.00 13.12 6.99
CA GLY A 53 18.22 14.22 7.58
C GLY A 53 17.35 15.00 6.58
N GLU A 54 17.21 14.51 5.34
CA GLU A 54 16.44 15.15 4.27
C GLU A 54 14.93 14.82 4.37
N VAL A 55 14.34 14.94 5.56
CA VAL A 55 12.90 14.68 5.73
C VAL A 55 12.13 15.97 5.43
N SER A 56 11.66 16.13 4.19
CA SER A 56 10.77 17.22 3.81
C SER A 56 9.29 16.82 3.94
N LEU A 57 8.42 17.74 4.35
CA LEU A 57 6.97 17.52 4.45
C LEU A 57 6.39 17.07 3.10
N LEU A 58 6.76 17.77 2.01
CA LEU A 58 6.34 17.45 0.66
C LEU A 58 6.85 16.07 0.21
N GLY A 59 8.11 15.75 0.50
CA GLY A 59 8.67 14.42 0.20
C GLY A 59 7.93 13.30 0.93
N SER A 60 7.64 13.48 2.22
CA SER A 60 6.89 12.48 3.01
C SER A 60 5.45 12.27 2.54
N ALA A 61 4.78 13.34 2.10
CA ALA A 61 3.43 13.24 1.52
C ALA A 61 3.44 12.55 0.15
N LEU A 62 4.41 12.87 -0.70
CA LEU A 62 4.60 12.22 -1.99
C LEU A 62 4.92 10.73 -1.84
N ASP A 63 5.78 10.37 -0.90
CA ASP A 63 6.15 8.98 -0.59
C ASP A 63 4.92 8.12 -0.28
N ILE A 64 4.05 8.61 0.63
CA ILE A 64 2.79 7.94 0.98
C ILE A 64 1.86 7.82 -0.24
N ALA A 65 1.76 8.88 -1.06
CA ALA A 65 0.90 8.88 -2.23
C ALA A 65 1.40 7.90 -3.32
N VAL A 66 2.72 7.88 -3.56
CA VAL A 66 3.37 6.97 -4.51
C VAL A 66 3.20 5.52 -4.07
N ASP A 67 3.41 5.23 -2.79
CA ASP A 67 3.19 3.89 -2.22
C ASP A 67 1.76 3.42 -2.40
N ARG A 68 0.80 4.30 -2.11
CA ARG A 68 -0.62 4.00 -2.27
C ARG A 68 -0.97 3.73 -3.73
N ALA A 69 -0.48 4.57 -4.64
CA ALA A 69 -0.71 4.41 -6.07
C ALA A 69 -0.09 3.11 -6.58
N PHE A 70 1.16 2.81 -6.21
CA PHE A 70 1.85 1.57 -6.57
C PHE A 70 1.05 0.34 -6.15
N GLU A 71 0.58 0.30 -4.89
CA GLU A 71 -0.24 -0.81 -4.40
C GLU A 71 -1.57 -0.95 -5.17
N ILE A 72 -2.30 0.15 -5.36
CA ILE A 72 -3.60 0.13 -6.05
C ILE A 72 -3.43 -0.36 -7.48
N ILE A 73 -2.45 0.19 -8.21
CA ILE A 73 -2.20 -0.14 -9.61
C ILE A 73 -1.89 -1.63 -9.75
N LEU A 74 -1.02 -2.18 -8.89
CA LEU A 74 -0.69 -3.61 -8.95
C LEU A 74 -1.90 -4.51 -8.72
N TRP A 75 -2.72 -4.24 -7.69
CA TRP A 75 -3.92 -5.04 -7.44
C TRP A 75 -4.94 -4.95 -8.58
N VAL A 76 -5.09 -3.77 -9.20
CA VAL A 76 -5.95 -3.58 -10.36
C VAL A 76 -5.43 -4.36 -11.56
N VAL A 77 -4.14 -4.25 -11.87
CA VAL A 77 -3.51 -4.99 -13.00
C VAL A 77 -3.59 -6.50 -12.79
N TYR A 78 -3.34 -7.00 -11.59
CA TYR A 78 -3.51 -8.43 -11.31
C TYR A 78 -4.95 -8.89 -11.44
N SER A 79 -5.92 -8.05 -11.10
CA SER A 79 -7.33 -8.34 -11.32
C SER A 79 -7.70 -8.33 -12.80
N ASP A 80 -7.16 -7.39 -13.57
CA ASP A 80 -7.34 -7.32 -15.03
C ASP A 80 -6.77 -8.56 -15.72
N LEU A 81 -5.61 -9.04 -15.27
CA LEU A 81 -5.00 -10.30 -15.71
C LEU A 81 -5.70 -11.57 -15.18
N HIS A 82 -6.81 -11.42 -14.45
CA HIS A 82 -7.61 -12.49 -13.87
C HIS A 82 -6.85 -13.37 -12.87
N LEU A 83 -5.78 -12.83 -12.27
CA LEU A 83 -4.96 -13.54 -11.27
C LEU A 83 -5.52 -13.42 -9.85
N VAL A 84 -6.32 -12.38 -9.60
CA VAL A 84 -6.98 -12.14 -8.32
C VAL A 84 -8.40 -11.64 -8.57
N PRO A 85 -9.35 -11.88 -7.65
CA PRO A 85 -10.71 -11.39 -7.82
C PRO A 85 -10.79 -9.86 -7.66
N VAL A 86 -11.67 -9.22 -8.41
CA VAL A 86 -11.88 -7.76 -8.44
C VAL A 86 -12.23 -7.15 -7.08
N ILE A 87 -12.74 -7.97 -6.16
CA ILE A 87 -13.02 -7.54 -4.79
C ILE A 87 -11.75 -7.06 -4.06
N ILE A 88 -10.58 -7.61 -4.39
CA ILE A 88 -9.30 -7.23 -3.76
C ILE A 88 -8.95 -5.76 -4.02
N PRO A 89 -8.80 -5.28 -5.27
CA PRO A 89 -8.52 -3.86 -5.52
C PRO A 89 -9.64 -2.95 -4.99
N ILE A 90 -10.91 -3.35 -5.05
CA ILE A 90 -12.03 -2.58 -4.49
C ILE A 90 -11.85 -2.36 -2.98
N ILE A 91 -11.49 -3.40 -2.23
CA ILE A 91 -11.22 -3.29 -0.78
C ILE A 91 -10.05 -2.34 -0.52
N VAL A 92 -8.95 -2.48 -1.28
CA VAL A 92 -7.74 -1.66 -1.08
C VAL A 92 -8.03 -0.18 -1.34
N ILE A 93 -8.73 0.14 -2.43
CA ILE A 93 -9.13 1.50 -2.79
C ILE A 93 -10.06 2.07 -1.71
N THR A 94 -11.16 1.36 -1.40
CA THR A 94 -12.18 1.84 -0.46
C THR A 94 -11.61 2.05 0.93
N ARG A 95 -10.83 1.08 1.43
CA ARG A 95 -10.17 1.21 2.74
C ARG A 95 -9.21 2.39 2.73
N GLY A 96 -8.36 2.50 1.71
CA GLY A 96 -7.35 3.55 1.59
C GLY A 96 -7.97 4.94 1.65
N THR A 97 -8.93 5.21 0.75
CA THR A 97 -9.60 6.51 0.66
C THR A 97 -10.34 6.88 1.94
N LEU A 98 -11.03 5.94 2.58
CA LEU A 98 -11.71 6.17 3.86
C LEU A 98 -10.70 6.52 4.97
N THR A 99 -9.63 5.74 5.11
CA THR A 99 -8.62 5.99 6.15
C THR A 99 -7.88 7.31 5.93
N ASP A 100 -7.60 7.66 4.68
CA ASP A 100 -6.87 8.88 4.34
C ASP A 100 -7.75 10.12 4.57
N THR A 101 -9.06 10.03 4.25
CA THR A 101 -10.04 11.09 4.52
C THR A 101 -10.18 11.36 6.02
N VAL A 102 -10.36 10.30 6.81
CA VAL A 102 -10.49 10.41 8.28
C VAL A 102 -9.24 11.07 8.88
N ARG A 103 -8.06 10.65 8.44
CA ARG A 103 -6.79 11.25 8.91
C ARG A 103 -6.65 12.70 8.51
N ALA A 104 -7.00 13.05 7.28
CA ALA A 104 -6.97 14.42 6.79
C ALA A 104 -7.85 15.35 7.64
N VAL A 105 -9.06 14.90 8.00
CA VAL A 105 -9.95 15.70 8.86
C VAL A 105 -9.39 15.84 10.28
N GLY A 106 -8.90 14.78 10.91
CA GLY A 106 -8.30 14.91 12.25
C GLY A 106 -7.06 15.82 12.26
N MET A 107 -6.23 15.78 11.21
CA MET A 107 -5.08 16.69 11.05
C MET A 107 -5.52 18.15 10.91
N SER A 108 -6.62 18.41 10.19
CA SER A 108 -7.20 19.77 10.09
C SER A 108 -7.71 20.31 11.44
N ARG A 109 -8.00 19.42 12.41
CA ARG A 109 -8.40 19.76 13.79
C ARG A 109 -7.22 19.82 14.76
N GLY A 110 -5.98 19.74 14.28
CA GLY A 110 -4.77 19.78 15.11
C GLY A 110 -4.41 18.47 15.82
N GLN A 111 -5.05 17.35 15.46
CA GLN A 111 -4.72 16.03 16.00
C GLN A 111 -3.80 15.26 15.05
N ALA A 112 -2.63 14.83 15.54
CA ALA A 112 -1.73 14.01 14.74
C ALA A 112 -2.39 12.66 14.37
N ALA A 113 -2.05 12.10 13.21
CA ALA A 113 -2.71 10.90 12.68
C ALA A 113 -2.69 9.67 13.61
N PHE A 114 -1.69 9.57 14.51
CA PHE A 114 -1.59 8.49 15.50
C PHE A 114 -2.34 8.80 16.81
N ASP A 115 -2.55 10.08 17.13
CA ASP A 115 -3.28 10.52 18.33
C ASP A 115 -4.81 10.43 18.14
N GLN A 116 -5.25 10.25 16.89
CA GLN A 116 -6.64 10.01 16.52
C GLN A 116 -7.13 8.61 16.91
N VAL A 117 -6.22 7.67 17.17
CA VAL A 117 -6.53 6.30 17.60
C VAL A 117 -6.19 6.18 19.09
N LYS A 118 -7.21 6.00 19.93
CA LYS A 118 -7.11 5.99 21.40
C LYS A 118 -7.05 4.58 21.99
N HIS A 119 -7.65 3.58 21.34
CA HIS A 119 -7.70 2.22 21.92
C HIS A 119 -6.34 1.49 21.78
N PRO A 120 -5.81 0.85 22.84
CA PRO A 120 -4.45 0.28 22.84
C PRO A 120 -4.26 -0.88 21.84
N LEU A 121 -5.30 -1.70 21.62
CA LEU A 121 -5.27 -2.74 20.58
C LEU A 121 -5.21 -2.13 19.17
N SER A 122 -5.93 -1.03 18.96
CA SER A 122 -5.97 -0.30 17.70
C SER A 122 -4.64 0.40 17.44
N GLN A 123 -4.04 1.02 18.46
CA GLN A 123 -2.70 1.59 18.38
C GLN A 123 -1.65 0.52 18.08
N PHE A 124 -1.73 -0.67 18.70
CA PHE A 124 -0.82 -1.77 18.40
C PHE A 124 -0.95 -2.23 16.94
N LEU A 125 -2.16 -2.45 16.44
CA LEU A 125 -2.41 -2.88 15.06
C LEU A 125 -1.97 -1.83 14.01
N VAL A 126 -2.19 -0.55 14.31
CA VAL A 126 -1.93 0.55 13.37
C VAL A 126 -0.48 1.02 13.43
N SER A 127 0.07 1.20 14.63
CA SER A 127 1.33 1.92 14.90
C SER A 127 2.54 1.01 15.16
N SER A 128 2.33 -0.27 15.50
CA SER A 128 3.46 -1.18 15.77
C SER A 128 4.35 -1.38 14.55
N ARG A 129 5.67 -1.18 14.73
CA ARG A 129 6.68 -1.45 13.70
C ARG A 129 6.62 -2.90 13.21
N PHE A 130 6.30 -3.84 14.11
CA PHE A 130 6.15 -5.25 13.78
C PHE A 130 5.01 -5.48 12.78
N MET A 131 3.82 -4.94 13.05
CA MET A 131 2.66 -5.10 12.17
C MET A 131 2.85 -4.40 10.83
N ARG A 132 3.56 -3.27 10.81
CA ARG A 132 3.90 -2.59 9.55
C ARG A 132 4.84 -3.42 8.69
N ASN A 133 5.90 -3.95 9.28
CA ASN A 133 6.88 -4.78 8.57
C ASN A 133 6.24 -6.09 8.10
N LEU A 134 5.47 -6.75 8.97
CA LEU A 134 4.76 -7.99 8.64
C LEU A 134 3.83 -7.79 7.44
N TYR A 135 3.00 -6.74 7.46
CA TYR A 135 2.13 -6.39 6.35
C TYR A 135 2.90 -6.11 5.05
N GLY A 136 4.00 -5.36 5.12
CA GLY A 136 4.84 -5.08 3.95
C GLY A 136 5.44 -6.35 3.35
N ILE A 137 5.96 -7.24 4.20
CA ILE A 137 6.51 -8.55 3.80
C ILE A 137 5.43 -9.42 3.16
N THR A 138 4.28 -9.57 3.82
CA THR A 138 3.15 -10.37 3.30
C THR A 138 2.70 -9.86 1.93
N LYS A 139 2.62 -8.54 1.75
CA LYS A 139 2.27 -7.93 0.46
C LYS A 139 3.34 -8.19 -0.61
N GLY A 140 4.61 -8.02 -0.27
CA GLY A 140 5.72 -8.34 -1.18
C GLY A 140 5.68 -9.78 -1.67
N PHE A 141 5.41 -10.73 -0.76
CA PHE A 141 5.18 -12.13 -1.12
C PHE A 141 3.92 -12.30 -1.99
N ALA A 142 2.81 -11.64 -1.67
CA ALA A 142 1.61 -11.71 -2.49
C ALA A 142 1.92 -11.29 -3.95
N PHE A 143 2.58 -10.15 -4.13
CA PHE A 143 2.95 -9.65 -5.45
C PHE A 143 3.89 -10.62 -6.18
N ALA A 144 4.92 -11.13 -5.51
CA ALA A 144 5.85 -12.09 -6.10
C ALA A 144 5.14 -13.39 -6.54
N PHE A 145 4.29 -13.96 -5.68
CA PHE A 145 3.56 -15.20 -5.97
C PHE A 145 2.48 -15.02 -7.05
N VAL A 146 1.77 -13.88 -7.07
CA VAL A 146 0.81 -13.57 -8.15
C VAL A 146 1.54 -13.44 -9.49
N THR A 147 2.70 -12.80 -9.51
CA THR A 147 3.55 -12.70 -10.71
C THR A 147 4.06 -14.06 -11.17
N ALA A 148 4.55 -14.88 -10.22
CA ALA A 148 5.00 -16.24 -10.52
C ALA A 148 3.85 -17.09 -11.07
N SER A 149 2.66 -16.97 -10.48
CA SER A 149 1.45 -17.65 -10.97
C SER A 149 1.18 -17.33 -12.43
N LEU A 150 1.28 -16.06 -12.85
CA LEU A 150 1.16 -15.70 -14.26
C LEU A 150 2.21 -16.40 -15.13
N GLY A 151 3.47 -16.41 -14.69
CA GLY A 151 4.56 -17.09 -15.40
C GLY A 151 4.29 -18.58 -15.61
N PHE A 152 3.83 -19.29 -14.57
CA PHE A 152 3.48 -20.70 -14.66
C PHE A 152 2.23 -20.96 -15.52
N ILE A 153 1.22 -20.07 -15.49
CA ILE A 153 0.03 -20.16 -16.33
C ILE A 153 0.41 -20.00 -17.81
N VAL A 154 1.20 -18.98 -18.14
CA VAL A 154 1.62 -18.71 -19.52
C VAL A 154 2.57 -19.79 -20.05
N LEU A 155 3.36 -20.42 -19.17
CA LEU A 155 4.20 -21.58 -19.50
C LEU A 155 3.38 -22.87 -19.72
N ASP A 156 2.10 -22.89 -19.36
CA ASP A 156 1.25 -24.10 -19.32
C ASP A 156 1.85 -25.23 -18.47
N HIS A 157 2.43 -24.86 -17.33
CA HIS A 157 3.14 -25.80 -16.46
C HIS A 157 2.17 -26.52 -15.49
N PRO A 158 2.36 -27.81 -15.17
CA PRO A 158 1.48 -28.57 -14.27
C PRO A 158 1.30 -27.96 -12.86
N TRP A 159 2.28 -27.17 -12.40
CA TRP A 159 2.24 -26.50 -11.09
C TRP A 159 1.47 -25.17 -11.08
N ALA A 160 0.97 -24.70 -12.23
CA ALA A 160 0.28 -23.41 -12.33
C ALA A 160 -0.87 -23.28 -11.31
N GLY A 161 -1.69 -24.31 -11.17
CA GLY A 161 -2.79 -24.33 -10.20
C GLY A 161 -2.34 -24.19 -8.75
N TRP A 162 -1.29 -24.93 -8.35
CA TRP A 162 -0.75 -24.90 -6.99
C TRP A 162 -0.15 -23.54 -6.65
N VAL A 163 0.64 -22.97 -7.57
CA VAL A 163 1.25 -21.64 -7.39
C VAL A 163 0.16 -20.57 -7.33
N HIS A 164 -0.89 -20.69 -8.16
CA HIS A 164 -2.02 -19.78 -8.14
C HIS A 164 -2.80 -19.81 -6.83
N ILE A 165 -3.07 -21.01 -6.27
CA ILE A 165 -3.72 -21.15 -4.97
C ILE A 165 -2.87 -20.49 -3.87
N MET A 166 -1.56 -20.72 -3.88
CA MET A 166 -0.64 -20.07 -2.92
C MET A 166 -0.69 -18.55 -3.05
N ALA A 167 -0.68 -18.03 -4.29
CA ALA A 167 -0.78 -16.60 -4.57
C ALA A 167 -2.08 -16.00 -4.02
N LEU A 168 -3.21 -16.69 -4.19
CA LEU A 168 -4.51 -16.26 -3.66
C LEU A 168 -4.54 -16.27 -2.13
N VAL A 169 -4.01 -17.32 -1.48
CA VAL A 169 -3.96 -17.42 -0.01
C VAL A 169 -3.15 -16.26 0.58
N ILE A 170 -1.96 -15.99 0.03
CA ILE A 170 -1.10 -14.91 0.51
C ILE A 170 -1.74 -13.55 0.22
N SER A 171 -2.41 -13.39 -0.93
CA SER A 171 -3.15 -12.17 -1.27
C SER A 171 -4.28 -11.90 -0.27
N TRP A 172 -5.10 -12.90 0.05
CA TRP A 172 -6.16 -12.77 1.05
C TRP A 172 -5.61 -12.49 2.46
N LEU A 173 -4.45 -13.04 2.82
CA LEU A 173 -3.77 -12.71 4.06
C LEU A 173 -3.35 -11.22 4.09
N ALA A 174 -2.78 -10.71 3.00
CA ALA A 174 -2.42 -9.30 2.86
C ALA A 174 -3.66 -8.37 2.94
N ILE A 175 -4.77 -8.78 2.34
CA ILE A 175 -6.04 -8.02 2.37
C ILE A 175 -6.70 -8.08 3.74
N THR A 176 -6.61 -9.21 4.44
CA THR A 176 -7.10 -9.31 5.82
C THR A 176 -6.32 -8.36 6.73
N MET A 177 -4.98 -8.35 6.63
CA MET A 177 -4.15 -7.40 7.38
C MET A 177 -4.44 -5.94 7.00
N THR A 178 -4.72 -5.68 5.71
CA THR A 178 -5.15 -4.36 5.21
C THR A 178 -6.40 -3.88 5.92
N ILE A 179 -7.43 -4.73 6.02
CA ILE A 179 -8.69 -4.42 6.68
C ILE A 179 -8.48 -4.23 8.18
N LEU A 180 -7.81 -5.19 8.84
CA LEU A 180 -7.57 -5.17 10.29
C LEU A 180 -6.84 -3.90 10.74
N ARG A 181 -5.97 -3.34 9.91
CA ARG A 181 -5.25 -2.09 10.19
C ARG A 181 -6.02 -0.84 9.80
N GLY A 182 -6.95 -0.93 8.85
CA GLY A 182 -7.77 0.21 8.41
C GLY A 182 -8.99 0.45 9.26
N LEU A 183 -9.63 -0.63 9.71
CA LEU A 183 -10.90 -0.60 10.43
C LEU A 183 -10.85 0.24 11.72
N PRO A 184 -9.81 0.14 12.58
CA PRO A 184 -9.78 0.94 13.81
C PRO A 184 -9.69 2.44 13.55
N VAL A 185 -8.97 2.84 12.48
CA VAL A 185 -8.86 4.25 12.08
C VAL A 185 -10.22 4.80 11.68
N ILE A 186 -11.01 4.02 10.94
CA ILE A 186 -12.34 4.44 10.49
C ILE A 186 -13.29 4.53 11.70
N ILE A 187 -13.34 3.50 12.56
CA ILE A 187 -14.26 3.47 13.70
C ILE A 187 -13.98 4.63 14.67
N GLU A 188 -12.72 4.82 15.07
CA GLU A 188 -12.37 5.83 16.07
C GLU A 188 -12.36 7.23 15.46
N GLY A 189 -11.89 7.38 14.22
CA GLY A 189 -11.86 8.69 13.57
C GLY A 189 -13.22 9.18 13.05
N LEU A 190 -14.21 8.29 12.84
CA LEU A 190 -15.60 8.70 12.57
C LEU A 190 -16.21 9.48 13.73
N SER A 191 -15.77 9.25 14.97
CA SER A 191 -16.23 10.03 16.12
C SER A 191 -15.84 11.51 15.99
N LEU A 192 -14.65 11.79 15.44
CA LEU A 192 -14.14 13.15 15.19
C LEU A 192 -14.89 13.88 14.07
N LEU A 193 -15.49 13.13 13.13
CA LEU A 193 -16.32 13.69 12.05
C LEU A 193 -17.69 14.16 12.55
N LYS A 194 -18.18 13.59 13.66
CA LYS A 194 -19.48 13.95 14.24
C LYS A 194 -19.43 15.25 15.05
N ASP A 195 -18.26 15.64 15.54
CA ASP A 195 -18.11 16.89 16.27
C ASP A 195 -18.26 18.09 15.32
N PRO A 196 -19.04 19.14 15.67
CA PRO A 196 -19.19 20.31 14.82
C PRO A 196 -17.83 20.94 14.50
N PRO A 197 -17.68 21.58 13.32
CA PRO A 197 -16.43 22.23 12.93
C PRO A 197 -16.04 23.27 13.99
N LEU A 198 -14.76 23.30 14.35
CA LEU A 198 -14.22 24.33 15.26
C LEU A 198 -14.58 25.70 14.69
N ALA A 199 -15.30 26.51 15.47
CA ALA A 199 -15.61 27.87 15.10
C ALA A 199 -14.31 28.58 14.72
N LYS A 200 -14.28 29.18 13.52
CA LYS A 200 -13.17 29.99 13.06
C LYS A 200 -12.92 31.03 14.14
N LYS A 201 -11.77 30.96 14.81
CA LYS A 201 -11.39 31.97 15.79
C LYS A 201 -11.14 33.23 14.98
N ASP A 202 -12.15 34.10 14.89
CA ASP A 202 -12.06 35.38 14.20
C ASP A 202 -10.89 36.14 14.81
N SER A 203 -9.78 36.18 14.08
CA SER A 203 -8.59 36.97 14.41
C SER A 203 -8.81 38.44 14.05
N THR A 204 -9.97 38.97 14.40
CA THR A 204 -10.33 40.37 14.23
C THR A 204 -10.95 40.85 15.52
N THR A 205 -10.14 41.47 16.37
CA THR A 205 -10.46 42.74 17.04
C THR A 205 -9.34 43.09 18.03
N PRO A 206 -9.08 44.39 18.25
CA PRO A 206 -9.03 45.53 17.35
C PRO A 206 -7.59 46.06 17.13
#